data_AF-A0A2T2S3V7-F1
#
_entry.id   AF-A0A2T2S3V7-F1
#
_cell.length_a   1.000
_cell.length_b   1.000
_cell.length_c   1.000
_cell.angle_alpha   90.00
_cell.angle_beta   90.00
_cell.angle_gamma   90.00
#
_symmetry.space_group_name_H-M   'P 1'
#
loop_
_entity.id
_entity.type
_entity.pdbx_description
1 polymer ?
#
loop_
_entity_poly.entity_id
_entity_poly.type
_entity_poly.pdbx_seq_one_letter_code
_entity_poly.pdbx_strand_id
1 'polypeptide(L)'
;MRSRSPSDVPTTFKSTYHPGDTAWGVVYTRFLAPPLGVCTVPLMIGATTSALLEQPIWAYLVWGLPSAIALATVWTHFSMARTIAEVGFRPGQAAFRSVYDVLLDRPLVWKPIFNVRTTSWHVELSAGRTTYELQQNRWPEYDSLQDAARQSFQSEAASSAAPSSYA
;
A
#
# COMPACT_ATOMS: atom_id res chain seq x y z
N MET A 1 3.14 18.36 -35.31
CA MET A 1 2.81 18.09 -33.89
C MET A 1 1.89 16.88 -33.84
N ARG A 2 2.12 15.89 -32.98
CA ARG A 2 1.10 14.84 -32.72
C ARG A 2 0.13 15.35 -31.68
N SER A 3 -1.17 15.23 -31.94
CA SER A 3 -2.22 15.36 -30.92
C SER A 3 -2.05 14.26 -29.88
N ARG A 4 -1.95 14.61 -28.60
CA ARG A 4 -2.22 13.64 -27.52
C ARG A 4 -3.70 13.29 -27.59
N SER A 5 -4.02 12.00 -27.66
CA SER A 5 -5.37 11.52 -27.38
C SER A 5 -5.68 11.79 -25.89
N PRO A 6 -6.93 12.10 -25.52
CA PRO A 6 -7.30 12.28 -24.11
C PRO A 6 -7.08 11.02 -23.25
N SER A 7 -6.88 9.85 -23.87
CA SER A 7 -6.53 8.57 -23.26
C SER A 7 -5.06 8.40 -22.83
N ASP A 8 -4.17 9.36 -23.10
CA ASP A 8 -2.76 9.31 -22.64
C ASP A 8 -2.58 9.70 -21.16
N VAL A 9 -3.61 10.27 -20.53
CA VAL A 9 -3.57 10.65 -19.11
C VAL A 9 -3.72 9.40 -18.25
N PRO A 10 -2.75 9.06 -17.37
CA PRO A 10 -2.89 7.92 -16.48
C PRO A 10 -4.03 8.15 -15.47
N THR A 11 -4.96 7.20 -15.38
CA THR A 11 -6.02 7.23 -14.36
C THR A 11 -5.43 6.77 -13.04
N THR A 12 -5.21 7.71 -12.10
CA THR A 12 -4.63 7.43 -10.78
C THR A 12 -5.70 7.47 -9.69
N PHE A 13 -5.98 6.31 -9.10
CA PHE A 13 -6.87 6.17 -7.95
C PHE A 13 -6.09 6.28 -6.64
N LYS A 14 -6.76 6.75 -5.59
CA LYS A 14 -6.20 6.93 -4.23
C LYS A 14 -6.92 6.01 -3.23
N SER A 15 -6.17 5.36 -2.35
CA SER A 15 -6.73 4.49 -1.31
C SER A 15 -7.16 5.30 -0.08
N THR A 16 -7.97 4.70 0.81
CA THR A 16 -8.35 5.28 2.11
C THR A 16 -7.15 5.51 3.06
N TYR A 17 -5.95 5.06 2.68
CA TYR A 17 -4.68 5.27 3.37
C TYR A 17 -3.77 6.29 2.67
N HIS A 18 -4.20 6.88 1.54
CA HIS A 18 -3.45 7.90 0.83
C HIS A 18 -3.20 9.13 1.74
N PRO A 19 -1.96 9.61 1.89
CA PRO A 19 -1.65 10.69 2.84
C PRO A 19 -2.27 12.03 2.43
N GLY A 20 -2.43 12.29 1.13
CA GLY A 20 -2.90 13.59 0.63
C GLY A 20 -1.93 14.70 1.04
N ASP A 21 -2.47 15.85 1.43
CA ASP A 21 -1.69 16.98 1.95
C ASP A 21 -1.38 16.85 3.46
N THR A 22 -1.62 15.67 4.06
CA THR A 22 -1.41 15.42 5.49
C THR A 22 0.08 15.36 5.82
N ALA A 23 0.52 16.18 6.79
CA ALA A 23 1.90 16.22 7.24
C ALA A 23 2.44 14.83 7.67
N TRP A 24 3.67 14.52 7.26
CA TRP A 24 4.35 13.23 7.42
C TRP A 24 4.22 12.63 8.84
N GLY A 25 4.39 13.45 9.88
CA GLY A 25 4.29 13.02 11.28
C GLY A 25 2.90 12.55 11.71
N VAL A 26 1.83 13.08 11.13
CA VAL A 26 0.43 12.67 11.42
C VAL A 26 0.11 11.35 10.75
N VAL A 27 0.65 11.12 9.53
CA VAL A 27 0.56 9.82 8.86
C VAL A 27 1.36 8.78 9.66
N TYR A 28 2.59 9.12 10.08
CA TYR A 28 3.44 8.24 10.87
C TYR A 28 2.79 7.82 12.20
N THR A 29 2.24 8.75 12.98
CA THR A 29 1.59 8.42 14.26
C THR A 29 0.35 7.55 14.10
N ARG A 30 -0.42 7.71 13.02
CA ARG A 30 -1.58 6.84 12.70
C ARG A 30 -1.17 5.38 12.48
N PHE A 31 -0.02 5.12 11.84
CA PHE A 31 0.52 3.76 11.68
C PHE A 31 1.28 3.26 12.92
N LEU A 32 1.83 4.17 13.75
CA LEU A 32 2.59 3.84 14.96
C LEU A 32 1.71 3.49 16.18
N ALA A 33 0.52 4.07 16.30
CA ALA A 33 -0.32 3.87 17.48
C ALA A 33 -0.75 2.40 17.72
N PRO A 34 -1.18 1.62 16.70
CA PRO A 34 -1.51 0.21 16.90
C PRO A 34 -0.35 -0.67 17.41
N PRO A 35 0.87 -0.69 16.79
CA PRO A 35 1.97 -1.50 17.31
C PRO A 35 2.51 -1.00 18.65
N LEU A 36 2.47 0.31 18.94
CA LEU A 36 2.77 0.80 20.29
C LEU A 36 1.78 0.26 21.33
N GLY A 37 0.49 0.21 21.03
CA GLY A 37 -0.50 -0.43 21.91
C GLY A 37 -0.15 -1.90 22.19
N VAL A 38 0.13 -2.67 21.14
CA VAL A 38 0.49 -4.10 21.25
C VAL A 38 1.79 -4.34 22.01
N CYS A 39 2.79 -3.46 21.90
CA CYS A 39 4.07 -3.63 22.62
C CYS A 39 4.03 -3.08 24.06
N THR A 40 3.28 -2.00 24.32
CA THR A 40 3.26 -1.34 25.63
C THR A 40 2.29 -2.01 26.61
N VAL A 41 1.18 -2.59 26.16
CA VAL A 41 0.22 -3.27 27.06
C VAL A 41 0.85 -4.46 27.80
N PRO A 42 1.60 -5.38 27.16
CA PRO A 42 2.30 -6.45 27.87
C PRO A 42 3.39 -5.94 28.83
N LEU A 43 4.07 -4.83 28.51
CA LEU A 43 5.03 -4.21 29.42
C LEU A 43 4.36 -3.63 30.65
N MET A 44 3.19 -2.98 30.50
CA MET A 44 2.39 -2.49 31.63
C MET A 44 1.91 -3.65 32.52
N ILE A 45 1.37 -4.73 31.93
CA ILE A 45 0.94 -5.92 32.68
C ILE A 45 2.11 -6.56 33.42
N GLY A 46 3.27 -6.71 32.76
CA GLY A 46 4.50 -7.25 33.35
C GLY A 46 5.00 -6.38 34.51
N ALA A 47 5.08 -5.07 34.31
CA ALA A 47 5.53 -4.13 35.35
C ALA A 47 4.58 -4.09 36.56
N THR A 48 3.26 -4.12 36.35
CA THR A 48 2.27 -4.22 37.44
C THR A 48 2.38 -5.54 38.19
N THR A 49 2.56 -6.65 37.47
CA THR A 49 2.77 -7.98 38.10
C THR A 49 4.07 -8.04 38.89
N SER A 50 5.18 -7.51 38.37
CA SER A 50 6.45 -7.44 39.11
C SER A 50 6.36 -6.52 40.32
N ALA A 51 5.65 -5.39 40.25
CA ALA A 51 5.41 -4.52 41.39
C ALA A 51 4.59 -5.19 42.50
N LEU A 52 3.58 -5.99 42.13
CA LEU A 52 2.80 -6.83 43.06
C LEU A 52 3.60 -7.97 43.70
N LEU A 53 4.78 -8.31 43.14
CA LEU A 53 5.68 -9.37 43.61
C LEU A 53 6.98 -8.82 44.23
N GLU A 54 7.07 -7.50 44.44
CA GLU A 54 8.28 -6.79 44.89
C GLU A 54 9.55 -7.04 44.03
N GLN A 55 9.38 -7.48 42.78
CA GLN A 55 10.48 -7.86 41.90
C GLN A 55 11.12 -6.66 41.15
N PRO A 56 12.43 -6.71 40.86
CA PRO A 56 13.16 -5.59 40.25
C PRO A 56 12.72 -5.30 38.80
N ILE A 57 11.89 -4.26 38.65
CA ILE A 57 11.25 -3.83 37.38
C ILE A 57 12.27 -3.29 36.35
N TRP A 58 13.52 -3.07 36.75
CA TRP A 58 14.60 -2.47 35.92
C TRP A 58 14.79 -3.13 34.55
N ALA A 59 14.61 -4.45 34.43
CA ALA A 59 14.73 -5.15 33.14
C ALA A 59 13.67 -4.68 32.12
N TYR A 60 12.42 -4.51 32.55
CA TYR A 60 11.33 -4.03 31.69
C TYR A 60 11.52 -2.56 31.29
N LEU A 61 12.06 -1.73 32.18
CA LEU A 61 12.34 -0.31 31.90
C LEU A 61 13.55 -0.10 30.97
N VAL A 62 14.67 -0.77 31.23
CA VAL A 62 15.93 -0.54 30.48
C VAL A 62 15.97 -1.31 29.16
N TRP A 63 15.43 -2.52 29.10
CA TRP A 63 15.47 -3.36 27.89
C TRP A 63 14.10 -3.52 27.24
N GLY A 64 13.03 -3.68 28.03
CA GLY A 64 11.66 -3.82 27.51
C GLY A 64 11.21 -2.59 26.71
N LEU A 65 11.27 -1.39 27.30
CA LEU A 65 10.79 -0.17 26.65
C LEU A 65 11.55 0.19 25.36
N PRO A 66 12.90 0.20 25.28
CA PRO A 66 13.60 0.46 24.03
C PRO A 66 13.35 -0.62 22.97
N SER A 67 13.24 -1.89 23.36
CA SER A 67 12.92 -2.99 22.43
C SER A 67 11.51 -2.85 21.84
N ALA A 68 10.53 -2.48 22.67
CA ALA A 68 9.17 -2.19 22.23
C ALA A 68 9.10 -1.01 21.25
N ILE A 69 9.82 0.08 21.54
CA ILE A 69 9.92 1.25 20.64
C ILE A 69 10.58 0.84 19.32
N ALA A 70 11.72 0.14 19.35
CA ALA A 70 12.42 -0.30 18.15
C ALA A 70 11.56 -1.22 17.28
N LEU A 71 10.89 -2.21 17.88
CA LEU A 71 10.01 -3.14 17.17
C LEU A 71 8.78 -2.42 16.58
N ALA A 72 8.16 -1.51 17.34
CA ALA A 72 7.06 -0.69 16.84
C ALA A 72 7.50 0.23 15.68
N THR A 73 8.69 0.85 15.75
CA THR A 73 9.27 1.66 14.67
C THR A 73 9.50 0.84 13.40
N VAL A 74 10.12 -0.34 13.51
CA VAL A 74 10.38 -1.23 12.36
C VAL A 74 9.07 -1.73 11.76
N TRP A 75 8.11 -2.16 12.59
CA TRP A 75 6.78 -2.60 12.12
C TRP A 75 6.01 -1.49 11.43
N THR A 76 6.06 -0.26 11.96
CA THR A 76 5.41 0.92 11.38
C THR A 76 5.97 1.26 10.01
N HIS A 77 7.31 1.22 9.86
CA HIS A 77 7.98 1.44 8.58
C HIS A 77 7.61 0.35 7.55
N PHE A 78 7.66 -0.92 7.96
CA PHE A 78 7.26 -2.06 7.13
C PHE A 78 5.79 -2.01 6.71
N SER A 79 4.89 -1.58 7.61
CA SER A 79 3.46 -1.44 7.36
C SER A 79 3.19 -0.33 6.34
N MET A 80 3.81 0.84 6.46
CA MET A 80 3.68 1.92 5.46
C MET A 80 4.29 1.54 4.11
N ALA A 81 5.40 0.79 4.07
CA ALA A 81 6.01 0.31 2.83
C ALA A 81 5.19 -0.80 2.12
N ARG A 82 4.35 -1.56 2.86
CA ARG A 82 3.43 -2.54 2.27
C ARG A 82 2.02 -2.02 1.99
N THR A 83 1.61 -0.90 2.59
CA THR A 83 0.26 -0.35 2.40
C THR A 83 0.22 0.48 1.12
N ILE A 84 -0.61 0.07 0.15
CA ILE A 84 -0.77 0.76 -1.14
C ILE A 84 -1.58 2.06 -0.96
N ALA A 85 -1.07 3.17 -1.49
CA ALA A 85 -1.65 4.51 -1.42
C ALA A 85 -2.20 5.00 -2.76
N GLU A 86 -1.46 4.78 -3.86
CA GLU A 86 -1.93 5.03 -5.23
C GLU A 86 -1.86 3.76 -6.09
N VAL A 87 -2.82 3.65 -7.01
CA VAL A 87 -2.69 2.80 -8.21
C VAL A 87 -2.98 3.65 -9.44
N GLY A 88 -2.00 3.74 -10.35
CA GLY A 88 -2.13 4.37 -11.65
C GLY A 88 -2.31 3.34 -12.76
N PHE A 89 -3.26 3.59 -13.67
CA PHE A 89 -3.51 2.74 -14.85
C PHE A 89 -3.17 3.46 -16.15
N ARG A 90 -2.66 2.69 -17.11
CA ARG A 90 -2.44 3.02 -18.52
C ARG A 90 -2.76 1.79 -19.37
N PRO A 91 -2.94 1.92 -20.70
CA PRO A 91 -3.03 0.75 -21.59
C PRO A 91 -1.87 -0.23 -21.32
N GLY A 92 -2.22 -1.48 -21.00
CA GLY A 92 -1.28 -2.56 -20.66
C GLY A 92 -0.39 -2.39 -19.43
N GLN A 93 -0.48 -1.28 -18.69
CA GLN A 93 0.46 -0.98 -17.60
C GLN A 93 -0.23 -0.47 -16.34
N ALA A 94 0.20 -1.00 -15.19
CA ALA A 94 -0.18 -0.53 -13.86
C ALA A 94 1.05 -0.06 -13.09
N ALA A 95 0.90 1.03 -12.36
CA ALA A 95 1.88 1.54 -11.41
C ALA A 95 1.28 1.53 -10.00
N PHE A 96 2.09 1.17 -9.01
CA PHE A 96 1.71 1.07 -7.61
C PHE A 96 2.67 1.91 -6.77
N ARG A 97 2.15 2.70 -5.83
CA ARG A 97 2.94 3.41 -4.80
C ARG A 97 2.44 3.01 -3.42
N SER A 98 3.36 2.70 -2.51
CA SER A 98 3.03 2.57 -1.08
C SER A 98 2.81 3.93 -0.42
N VAL A 99 2.25 3.96 0.79
CA VAL A 99 2.18 5.19 1.62
C VAL A 99 3.58 5.80 1.78
N TYR A 100 4.59 4.95 1.97
CA TYR A 100 5.99 5.37 2.08
C TYR A 100 6.55 5.98 0.77
N ASP A 101 6.17 5.44 -0.39
CA ASP A 101 6.59 5.97 -1.70
C ASP A 101 5.97 7.33 -2.00
N VAL A 102 4.68 7.53 -1.66
CA VAL A 102 4.01 8.83 -1.80
C VAL A 102 4.63 9.87 -0.87
N LEU A 103 4.91 9.50 0.39
CA LEU A 103 5.58 10.37 1.38
C LEU A 103 7.03 10.75 1.01
N LEU A 104 7.65 10.05 0.05
CA LEU A 104 8.98 10.33 -0.50
C LEU A 104 8.94 10.90 -1.92
N ASP A 105 7.75 11.21 -2.45
CA ASP A 105 7.47 11.55 -3.86
C ASP A 105 8.25 10.69 -4.88
N ARG A 106 8.25 9.37 -4.66
CA ARG A 106 8.91 8.43 -5.59
C ARG A 106 8.12 8.37 -6.90
N PRO A 107 8.76 8.47 -8.07
CA PRO A 107 8.05 8.46 -9.36
C PRO A 107 7.30 7.14 -9.57
N LEU A 108 6.16 7.19 -10.27
CA LEU A 108 5.35 6.00 -10.56
C LEU A 108 6.13 5.00 -11.42
N VAL A 109 6.41 3.81 -10.87
CA VAL A 109 7.07 2.71 -11.57
C VAL A 109 6.02 1.87 -12.29
N TRP A 110 5.88 2.13 -13.59
CA TRP A 110 4.98 1.40 -14.49
C TRP A 110 5.48 -0.03 -14.74
N LYS A 111 4.58 -1.00 -14.63
CA LYS A 111 4.84 -2.43 -14.87
C LYS A 111 3.77 -2.99 -15.82
N PRO A 112 4.12 -3.92 -16.74
CA PRO A 112 3.14 -4.56 -17.61
C PRO A 112 2.14 -5.40 -16.80
N ILE A 113 0.87 -5.37 -17.20
CA ILE A 113 -0.23 -6.13 -16.59
C ILE A 113 -0.31 -7.49 -17.28
N PHE A 114 -0.07 -8.58 -16.54
CA PHE A 114 -0.12 -9.94 -17.07
C PHE A 114 -1.46 -10.66 -16.79
N ASN A 115 -2.18 -10.25 -15.74
CA ASN A 115 -3.48 -10.81 -15.39
C ASN A 115 -4.29 -9.79 -14.58
N VAL A 116 -5.60 -9.74 -14.82
CA VAL A 116 -6.58 -8.98 -14.03
C VAL A 116 -7.77 -9.89 -13.75
N ARG A 117 -7.98 -10.22 -12.48
CA ARG A 117 -9.11 -11.00 -12.02
C ARG A 117 -9.97 -10.15 -11.10
N THR A 118 -11.20 -9.89 -11.52
CA THR A 118 -12.15 -9.03 -10.80
C THR A 118 -13.20 -9.85 -10.08
N THR A 119 -13.22 -9.78 -8.75
CA THR A 119 -14.30 -10.30 -7.90
C THR A 119 -15.14 -9.12 -7.39
N SER A 120 -16.36 -9.35 -6.91
CA SER A 120 -17.20 -8.29 -6.32
C SER A 120 -16.56 -7.58 -5.12
N TRP A 121 -15.64 -8.23 -4.40
CA TRP A 121 -15.04 -7.73 -3.15
C TRP A 121 -13.53 -7.40 -3.23
N HIS A 122 -12.83 -7.93 -4.24
CA HIS A 122 -11.41 -7.68 -4.49
C HIS A 122 -11.07 -7.70 -5.99
N VAL A 123 -10.09 -6.91 -6.40
CA VAL A 123 -9.40 -7.06 -7.69
C VAL A 123 -8.00 -7.62 -7.44
N GLU A 124 -7.71 -8.77 -8.03
CA GLU A 124 -6.39 -9.40 -8.06
C GLU A 124 -5.69 -9.00 -9.36
N LEU A 125 -4.57 -8.27 -9.29
CA LEU A 125 -3.86 -7.75 -10.45
C LEU A 125 -2.36 -8.12 -10.41
N SER A 126 -1.91 -8.83 -11.44
CA SER A 126 -0.52 -9.26 -11.61
C SER A 126 0.24 -8.28 -12.49
N ALA A 127 1.11 -7.46 -11.89
CA ALA A 127 1.92 -6.47 -12.59
C ALA A 127 3.42 -6.74 -12.44
N GLY A 128 4.12 -6.95 -13.55
CA GLY A 128 5.53 -7.35 -13.53
C GLY A 128 5.72 -8.73 -12.90
N ARG A 129 6.38 -8.79 -11.73
CA ARG A 129 6.59 -10.03 -10.95
C ARG A 129 5.84 -10.03 -9.60
N THR A 130 4.76 -9.26 -9.50
CA THR A 130 4.05 -9.07 -8.23
C THR A 130 2.55 -9.07 -8.46
N THR A 131 1.84 -9.95 -7.75
CA THR A 131 0.38 -9.93 -7.64
C THR A 131 -0.01 -8.98 -6.51
N TYR A 132 -0.96 -8.10 -6.77
CA TYR A 132 -1.51 -7.14 -5.83
C TYR A 132 -3.00 -7.40 -5.63
N GLU A 133 -3.46 -7.44 -4.39
CA GLU A 133 -4.88 -7.58 -4.04
C GLU A 133 -5.44 -6.22 -3.60
N LEU A 134 -6.47 -5.74 -4.30
CA LEU A 134 -7.12 -4.46 -4.09
C LEU A 134 -8.53 -4.69 -3.54
N GLN A 135 -8.67 -4.63 -2.22
CA GLN A 135 -9.91 -4.89 -1.49
C GLN A 135 -10.83 -3.67 -1.48
N GLN A 136 -12.13 -3.85 -1.74
CA GLN A 136 -13.13 -2.77 -1.86
C GLN A 136 -13.12 -1.80 -0.67
N ASN A 137 -12.95 -2.30 0.56
CA ASN A 137 -12.91 -1.48 1.78
C ASN A 137 -11.71 -0.50 1.88
N ARG A 138 -10.73 -0.57 0.97
CA ARG A 138 -9.57 0.35 0.91
C ARG A 138 -9.63 1.35 -0.24
N TRP A 139 -10.63 1.26 -1.12
CA TRP A 139 -10.71 2.06 -2.35
C TRP A 139 -12.09 2.72 -2.45
N PRO A 140 -12.23 4.03 -2.20
CA PRO A 140 -13.54 4.70 -2.27
C PRO A 140 -14.13 4.69 -3.69
N GLU A 141 -13.27 4.64 -4.71
CA GLU A 141 -13.62 4.57 -6.14
C GLU A 141 -13.46 3.14 -6.69
N TYR A 142 -13.80 2.11 -5.90
CA TYR A 142 -13.53 0.70 -6.22
C TYR A 142 -14.09 0.25 -7.58
N ASP A 143 -15.31 0.64 -7.93
CA ASP A 143 -15.96 0.18 -9.17
C ASP A 143 -15.27 0.80 -10.40
N SER A 144 -14.94 2.10 -10.34
CA SER A 144 -14.15 2.80 -11.37
C SER A 144 -12.73 2.23 -11.50
N LEU A 145 -12.11 1.82 -10.39
CA LEU A 145 -10.82 1.12 -10.37
C LEU A 145 -10.93 -0.27 -11.02
N GLN A 146 -12.03 -1.00 -10.77
CA GLN A 146 -12.28 -2.32 -11.36
C GLN A 146 -12.42 -2.24 -12.89
N ASP A 147 -13.15 -1.24 -13.39
CA ASP A 147 -13.32 -1.07 -14.83
C ASP A 147 -12.06 -0.51 -15.52
N ALA A 148 -11.31 0.39 -14.88
CA ALA A 148 -10.00 0.83 -15.38
C ALA A 148 -9.00 -0.33 -15.46
N ALA A 149 -9.02 -1.25 -14.49
CA ALA A 149 -8.20 -2.47 -14.51
C ALA A 149 -8.61 -3.41 -15.66
N ARG A 150 -9.91 -3.58 -15.94
CA ARG A 150 -10.39 -4.36 -17.10
C ARG A 150 -9.98 -3.73 -18.43
N GLN A 151 -10.23 -2.43 -18.60
CA GLN A 151 -9.97 -1.71 -19.85
C GLN A 151 -8.47 -1.67 -20.19
N SER A 152 -7.60 -1.45 -19.19
CA SER A 152 -6.14 -1.46 -19.39
C SER A 152 -5.61 -2.82 -19.84
N PHE A 153 -6.13 -3.93 -19.28
CA PHE A 153 -5.78 -5.28 -19.71
C PHE A 153 -6.36 -5.65 -21.09
N GLN A 154 -7.62 -5.32 -21.36
CA GLN A 154 -8.24 -5.54 -22.68
C GLN A 154 -7.51 -4.79 -23.80
N SER A 155 -6.98 -3.60 -23.51
CA SER A 155 -6.18 -2.83 -24.47
C SER A 155 -4.88 -3.54 -24.85
N GLU A 156 -4.19 -4.17 -23.89
CA GLU A 156 -2.98 -4.96 -24.16
C GLU A 156 -3.31 -6.25 -24.92
N ALA A 157 -4.38 -6.96 -24.50
CA ALA A 157 -4.85 -8.16 -25.18
C ALA A 157 -5.22 -7.88 -26.65
N ALA A 158 -5.90 -6.76 -26.92
CA ALA A 158 -6.21 -6.32 -28.28
C ALA A 158 -4.94 -5.93 -29.08
N SER A 159 -4.00 -5.21 -28.46
CA SER A 159 -2.74 -4.81 -29.09
C SER A 159 -1.81 -6.00 -29.39
N SER A 160 -1.84 -7.05 -28.56
CA SER A 160 -1.08 -8.29 -28.76
C SER A 160 -1.82 -9.32 -29.65
N ALA A 161 -3.13 -9.20 -29.82
CA ALA A 161 -3.93 -10.04 -30.73
C ALA A 161 -4.09 -9.43 -32.13
N ALA A 162 -3.69 -8.17 -32.33
CA ALA A 162 -3.60 -7.56 -33.64
C ALA A 162 -2.57 -8.33 -34.50
N PRO A 163 -2.99 -9.02 -35.58
CA PRO A 163 -2.07 -9.79 -36.40
C PRO A 163 -1.12 -8.84 -37.14
N SER A 164 0.17 -9.16 -37.13
CA SER A 164 1.19 -8.45 -37.91
C SER A 164 0.93 -8.60 -39.42
N SER A 165 0.09 -7.74 -39.98
CA SER A 165 -0.22 -7.67 -41.40
C SER A 165 0.94 -7.05 -42.19
N TYR A 166 2.08 -7.73 -42.20
CA TYR A 166 3.13 -7.51 -43.18
C TYR A 166 2.85 -8.35 -44.43
N ALA A 167 3.03 -7.70 -45.58
CA ALA A 167 2.85 -8.26 -46.92
C ALA A 167 4.16 -8.86 -47.47
#